data_AF-R7L2B3-F1
#
_entry.id   AF-R7L2B3-F1
#
_cell.length_a   1.000
_cell.length_b   1.000
_cell.length_c   1.000
_cell.angle_alpha   90.00
_cell.angle_beta   90.00
_cell.angle_gamma   90.00
#
_symmetry.space_group_name_H-M   'P 1'
#
loop_
_entity.id
_entity.type
_entity.pdbx_description
1 polymer ?
#
loop_
_entity_poly.entity_id
_entity_poly.type
_entity_poly.pdbx_seq_one_letter_code
_entity_poly.pdbx_strand_id
1 'polypeptide(L)'
;MEWFSKFLGWLFSLVYSINGNYLAALILFTLLTKIILLPLSIIVHKNSIKLVKLTPEINNIKYSCYGDKDLINTKTLELYKKEKYNPLVSVFPLIVQLILLMGVIEVVSTPEYSGLTVSDMLSCGIDFSLVSKDVGGLYYLFPIIAAVSSMIMCITQNISQALQAEQSKLNKYGMMALSTALSLYLGFFVNAGVAAYWILSNLMSIAQMYILNAVISPKKYIDYAALEESKKKLKAIEGSEKSMDRELKKRQHDDYKRFFSIANKHVVFYSEQSGFYKYFKGLIEYLISHSNITIHYVTSDPNDVIFDIAKEQKQIKPYFIGENKLISLFLKMDAKIVVMTMPDLDNFHIKRSYVSSDVEYIYMDHGLSSINMLTRKGAVDHFDTVFCAGQHIIDEIKATEEHYGLPHKNLIAYGYGFMDGLIKICSTDPTIASGDFILLAPSHQKDNILDSCLEPVIEGLKSTGYKVILRPHPQYIRRYPDKWKRISAQYSSDPQVITESDFSSNTSIYQAALVVTDWSNIGYEYSFSTLRPVMFINTPMKVINPDYKEIGVVPIDLSLRSEIGIEVTGRSADEVAEAAEKLLKTKCFSAEQISKARDRSLFNVGKSDEVGGKYILSRLSQKK
;
A
#
# COMPACT_ATOMS: atom_id res chain seq x y z
N MET A 1 27.95 -34.85 -29.64
CA MET A 1 28.49 -35.04 -28.29
C MET A 1 29.88 -35.67 -28.35
N GLU A 2 30.05 -36.77 -29.07
CA GLU A 2 31.35 -37.46 -29.26
C GLU A 2 32.55 -36.54 -29.56
N TRP A 3 32.44 -35.58 -30.49
CA TRP A 3 33.53 -34.62 -30.78
C TRP A 3 33.94 -33.77 -29.56
N PHE A 4 32.96 -33.32 -28.77
CA PHE A 4 33.21 -32.52 -27.57
C PHE A 4 33.86 -33.37 -26.47
N SER A 5 33.40 -34.61 -26.31
CA SER A 5 33.99 -35.57 -25.36
C SER A 5 35.41 -35.96 -25.75
N LYS A 6 35.71 -36.17 -27.04
CA LYS A 6 37.08 -36.34 -27.56
C LYS A 6 37.97 -35.13 -27.29
N PHE A 7 37.44 -33.90 -27.46
CA PHE A 7 38.17 -32.68 -27.12
C PHE A 7 38.49 -32.59 -25.62
N LEU A 8 37.52 -32.90 -24.75
CA LEU A 8 37.74 -32.94 -23.30
C LEU A 8 38.69 -34.06 -22.89
N GLY A 9 38.64 -35.21 -23.55
CA GLY A 9 39.57 -36.33 -23.35
C GLY A 9 40.99 -35.96 -23.74
N TRP A 10 41.19 -35.26 -24.87
CA TRP A 10 42.48 -34.69 -25.24
C TRP A 10 42.98 -33.66 -24.21
N LEU A 11 42.10 -32.78 -23.72
CA LEU A 11 42.44 -31.81 -22.68
C LEU A 11 42.85 -32.52 -21.37
N PHE A 12 42.17 -33.60 -21.02
CA PHE A 12 42.50 -34.42 -19.86
C PHE A 12 43.85 -35.12 -20.03
N SER A 13 44.16 -35.66 -21.22
CA SER A 13 45.43 -36.34 -21.49
C SER A 13 46.63 -35.39 -21.40
N LEU A 14 46.49 -34.14 -21.86
CA LEU A 14 47.51 -33.10 -21.68
C LEU A 14 47.84 -32.90 -20.21
N VAL A 15 46.82 -32.82 -19.36
CA VAL A 15 47.00 -32.62 -17.92
C VAL A 15 47.58 -33.88 -17.25
N TYR A 16 47.15 -35.07 -17.68
CA TYR A 16 47.69 -36.33 -17.19
C TYR A 16 49.18 -36.50 -17.53
N SER A 17 49.63 -36.06 -18.71
CA SER A 17 51.03 -36.14 -19.15
C SER A 17 52.03 -35.41 -18.24
N ILE A 18 51.56 -34.48 -17.40
CA ILE A 18 52.40 -33.69 -16.49
C ILE A 18 52.92 -34.55 -15.33
N ASN A 19 52.10 -35.46 -14.79
CA ASN A 19 52.41 -36.17 -13.55
C ASN A 19 52.09 -37.68 -13.55
N GLY A 20 51.38 -38.19 -14.56
CA GLY A 20 51.02 -39.61 -14.69
C GLY A 20 50.09 -40.15 -13.60
N ASN A 21 49.49 -39.28 -12.78
CA ASN A 21 48.60 -39.65 -11.69
C ASN A 21 47.17 -39.20 -11.99
N TYR A 22 46.22 -40.14 -12.03
CA TYR A 22 44.85 -39.86 -12.46
C TYR A 22 44.13 -38.86 -11.55
N LEU A 23 44.26 -38.99 -10.23
CA LEU A 23 43.62 -38.08 -9.29
C LEU A 23 44.22 -36.65 -9.39
N ALA A 24 45.54 -36.53 -9.50
CA ALA A 24 46.19 -35.25 -9.70
C ALA A 24 45.79 -34.61 -11.04
N ALA A 25 45.68 -35.41 -12.10
CA ALA A 25 45.18 -34.97 -13.39
C ALA A 25 43.73 -34.46 -13.31
N LEU A 26 42.87 -35.14 -12.54
CA LEU A 26 41.48 -34.73 -12.30
C LEU A 26 41.39 -33.38 -11.59
N ILE A 27 42.24 -33.13 -10.59
CA ILE A 27 42.31 -31.84 -9.89
C ILE A 27 42.70 -30.72 -10.85
N LEU A 28 43.78 -30.91 -11.61
CA LEU A 28 44.29 -29.92 -12.55
C LEU A 28 43.32 -29.67 -13.72
N PHE A 29 42.67 -30.72 -14.23
CA PHE A 29 41.62 -30.60 -15.25
C PHE A 29 40.42 -29.79 -14.73
N THR A 30 39.99 -30.07 -13.51
CA THR A 30 38.91 -29.30 -12.87
C THR A 30 39.30 -27.83 -12.72
N LEU A 31 40.52 -27.54 -12.30
CA LEU A 31 41.02 -26.17 -12.21
C LEU A 31 41.04 -25.48 -13.58
N LEU A 32 41.53 -26.17 -14.61
CA LEU A 32 41.62 -25.65 -15.98
C LEU A 32 40.24 -25.29 -16.54
N THR A 33 39.24 -26.16 -16.38
CA THR A 33 37.87 -25.88 -16.82
C THR A 33 37.28 -24.67 -16.10
N LYS A 34 37.57 -24.47 -14.80
CA LYS A 34 37.13 -23.28 -14.05
C LYS A 34 37.81 -21.99 -14.53
N ILE A 35 39.08 -22.06 -14.94
CA ILE A 35 39.81 -20.93 -15.54
C ILE A 35 39.20 -20.57 -16.90
N ILE A 36 38.95 -21.56 -17.76
CA ILE A 36 38.32 -21.35 -19.07
C ILE A 36 36.92 -20.72 -18.92
N LEU A 37 36.14 -21.17 -17.92
CA LEU A 37 34.80 -20.66 -17.65
C LEU A 37 34.77 -19.39 -16.78
N LEU A 38 35.91 -18.91 -16.28
CA LEU A 38 35.98 -17.75 -15.39
C LEU A 38 35.33 -16.48 -15.98
N PRO A 39 35.53 -16.12 -17.26
CA PRO A 39 34.87 -14.95 -17.85
C PRO A 39 33.35 -15.04 -17.76
N LEU A 40 32.79 -16.23 -17.99
CA LEU A 40 31.36 -16.49 -17.84
C LEU A 40 30.93 -16.35 -16.38
N SER A 41 31.66 -16.93 -15.44
CA SER A 41 31.38 -16.78 -14.00
C SER A 41 31.37 -15.31 -13.55
N ILE A 42 32.27 -14.47 -14.08
CA ILE A 42 32.31 -13.02 -13.79
C ILE A 42 31.03 -12.33 -14.30
N ILE A 43 30.58 -12.63 -15.52
CA ILE A 43 29.36 -12.05 -16.10
C ILE A 43 28.14 -12.38 -15.24
N VAL A 44 28.02 -13.65 -14.85
CA VAL A 44 26.90 -14.15 -14.03
C VAL A 44 26.91 -13.52 -12.64
N HIS A 45 28.09 -13.43 -12.02
CA HIS A 45 28.26 -12.81 -10.71
C HIS A 45 27.79 -11.35 -10.72
N LYS A 46 28.26 -10.56 -11.69
CA LYS A 46 27.84 -9.16 -11.89
C LYS A 46 26.33 -9.05 -12.16
N ASN A 47 25.76 -9.92 -12.98
CA ASN A 47 24.33 -9.92 -13.28
C ASN A 47 23.49 -10.20 -12.02
N SER A 48 23.95 -11.12 -11.14
CA SER A 48 23.27 -11.42 -9.88
C SER A 48 23.24 -10.22 -8.92
N ILE A 49 24.36 -9.50 -8.79
CA ILE A 49 24.45 -8.27 -7.97
C ILE A 49 23.52 -7.20 -8.53
N LYS A 50 23.47 -7.06 -9.87
CA LYS A 50 22.60 -6.10 -10.55
C LYS A 50 21.13 -6.36 -10.27
N LEU A 51 20.67 -7.61 -10.30
CA LEU A 51 19.28 -7.93 -9.95
C LEU A 51 18.94 -7.53 -8.50
N VAL A 52 19.83 -7.81 -7.55
CA VAL A 52 19.62 -7.40 -6.15
C VAL A 52 19.59 -5.88 -6.01
N LYS A 53 20.49 -5.17 -6.70
CA LYS A 53 20.48 -3.70 -6.77
C LYS A 53 19.15 -3.14 -7.30
N LEU A 54 18.53 -3.79 -8.28
CA LEU A 54 17.23 -3.38 -8.86
C LEU A 54 16.02 -3.80 -8.02
N THR A 55 16.20 -4.70 -7.05
CA THR A 55 15.10 -5.26 -6.26
C THR A 55 14.28 -4.20 -5.50
N PRO A 56 14.85 -3.12 -4.92
CA PRO A 56 14.06 -2.06 -4.30
C PRO A 56 13.09 -1.40 -5.28
N GLU A 57 13.54 -1.10 -6.50
CA GLU A 57 12.69 -0.53 -7.54
C GLU A 57 11.61 -1.50 -8.02
N ILE A 58 11.96 -2.78 -8.18
CA ILE A 58 10.98 -3.84 -8.50
C ILE A 58 9.93 -3.94 -7.38
N ASN A 59 10.33 -3.86 -6.11
CA ASN A 59 9.41 -3.85 -4.98
C ASN A 59 8.53 -2.59 -4.97
N ASN A 60 9.08 -1.43 -5.33
CA ASN A 60 8.30 -0.21 -5.49
C ASN A 60 7.31 -0.29 -6.66
N ILE A 61 7.66 -0.94 -7.77
CA ILE A 61 6.72 -1.25 -8.86
C ILE A 61 5.59 -2.15 -8.34
N LYS A 62 5.93 -3.23 -7.62
CA LYS A 62 4.92 -4.12 -7.01
C LYS A 62 4.02 -3.40 -6.01
N TYR A 63 4.57 -2.48 -5.24
CA TYR A 63 3.84 -1.65 -4.29
C TYR A 63 2.91 -0.66 -5.02
N SER A 64 3.44 0.10 -5.97
CA SER A 64 2.70 1.14 -6.72
C SER A 64 1.69 0.59 -7.71
N CYS A 65 1.85 -0.66 -8.15
CA CYS A 65 0.95 -1.35 -9.07
C CYS A 65 0.28 -2.57 -8.40
N TYR A 66 0.18 -2.54 -7.06
CA TYR A 66 -0.36 -3.65 -6.30
C TYR A 66 -1.75 -4.07 -6.81
N GLY A 67 -1.96 -5.38 -6.90
CA GLY A 67 -3.20 -5.96 -7.42
C GLY A 67 -3.30 -6.10 -8.94
N ASP A 68 -2.42 -5.49 -9.73
CA ASP A 68 -2.36 -5.62 -11.20
C ASP A 68 -1.09 -6.36 -11.65
N LYS A 69 -1.19 -7.69 -11.79
CA LYS A 69 -0.06 -8.55 -12.18
C LYS A 69 0.47 -8.21 -13.57
N ASP A 70 -0.39 -7.83 -14.50
CA ASP A 70 0.02 -7.54 -15.88
C ASP A 70 0.80 -6.23 -15.96
N LEU A 71 0.35 -5.21 -15.23
CA LEU A 71 1.07 -3.94 -15.13
C LEU A 71 2.40 -4.10 -14.40
N ILE A 72 2.43 -4.87 -13.30
CA ILE A 72 3.68 -5.20 -12.59
C ILE A 72 4.67 -5.86 -13.55
N ASN A 73 4.22 -6.85 -14.32
CA ASN A 73 5.08 -7.54 -15.28
C ASN A 73 5.60 -6.57 -16.35
N THR A 74 4.72 -5.73 -16.90
CA THR A 74 5.06 -4.76 -17.95
C THR A 74 6.10 -3.75 -17.46
N LYS A 75 5.85 -3.08 -16.32
CA LYS A 75 6.79 -2.11 -15.74
C LYS A 75 8.10 -2.76 -15.28
N THR A 76 8.06 -3.99 -14.79
CA THR A 76 9.29 -4.73 -14.42
C THR A 76 10.14 -5.03 -15.67
N LEU A 77 9.51 -5.40 -16.79
CA LEU A 77 10.20 -5.61 -18.06
C LEU A 77 10.77 -4.30 -18.64
N GLU A 78 10.03 -3.20 -18.54
CA GLU A 78 10.53 -1.87 -18.91
C GLU A 78 11.74 -1.47 -18.08
N LEU A 79 11.69 -1.69 -16.76
CA LEU A 79 12.83 -1.46 -15.86
C LEU A 79 14.04 -2.31 -16.28
N TYR A 80 13.84 -3.60 -16.58
CA TYR A 80 14.92 -4.47 -17.05
C TYR A 80 15.54 -3.97 -18.36
N LYS A 81 14.73 -3.48 -19.30
CA LYS A 81 15.23 -2.89 -20.56
C LYS A 81 16.02 -1.61 -20.30
N LYS A 82 15.46 -0.68 -19.50
CA LYS A 82 16.09 0.59 -19.13
C LYS A 82 17.45 0.37 -18.47
N GLU A 83 17.48 -0.57 -17.53
CA GLU A 83 18.68 -0.88 -16.77
C GLU A 83 19.61 -1.85 -17.50
N LYS A 84 19.28 -2.30 -18.72
CA LYS A 84 20.05 -3.29 -19.50
C LYS A 84 20.34 -4.55 -18.68
N TYR A 85 19.34 -5.05 -17.96
CA TYR A 85 19.39 -6.31 -17.23
C TYR A 85 18.85 -7.43 -18.13
N ASN A 86 19.52 -8.59 -18.14
CA ASN A 86 19.09 -9.74 -18.92
C ASN A 86 18.85 -10.95 -17.99
N PRO A 87 17.60 -11.43 -17.86
CA PRO A 87 17.29 -12.61 -17.06
C PRO A 87 17.96 -13.91 -17.54
N LEU A 88 18.20 -14.06 -18.86
CA LEU A 88 18.72 -15.30 -19.46
C LEU A 88 20.21 -15.54 -19.16
N VAL A 89 20.95 -14.49 -18.85
CA VAL A 89 22.38 -14.58 -18.48
C VAL A 89 22.60 -15.48 -17.26
N SER A 90 21.62 -15.56 -16.36
CA SER A 90 21.71 -16.41 -15.17
C SER A 90 21.40 -17.89 -15.46
N VAL A 91 20.79 -18.21 -16.61
CA VAL A 91 20.42 -19.59 -17.00
C VAL A 91 21.50 -20.24 -17.86
N PHE A 92 22.17 -19.46 -18.71
CA PHE A 92 23.22 -19.94 -19.61
C PHE A 92 24.34 -20.80 -18.94
N PRO A 93 24.84 -20.47 -17.74
CA PRO A 93 25.88 -21.26 -17.09
C PRO A 93 25.43 -22.67 -16.72
N LEU A 94 24.14 -22.84 -16.39
CA LEU A 94 23.60 -24.15 -16.07
C LEU A 94 23.64 -25.06 -17.30
N ILE A 95 23.33 -24.53 -18.49
CA ILE A 95 23.42 -25.27 -19.75
C ILE A 95 24.87 -25.67 -20.03
N VAL A 96 25.82 -24.73 -19.91
CA VAL A 96 27.25 -25.00 -20.11
C VAL A 96 27.75 -26.05 -19.11
N GLN A 97 27.34 -25.96 -17.85
CA GLN A 97 27.71 -26.91 -16.79
C GLN A 97 27.17 -28.31 -17.06
N LEU A 98 25.93 -28.44 -17.57
CA LEU A 98 25.34 -29.73 -17.93
C LEU A 98 26.07 -30.37 -19.13
N ILE A 99 26.38 -29.58 -20.17
CA ILE A 99 27.14 -30.08 -21.33
C ILE A 99 28.53 -30.54 -20.91
N LEU A 100 29.23 -29.76 -20.07
CA LEU A 100 30.53 -30.13 -19.53
C LEU A 100 30.45 -31.42 -18.70
N LEU A 101 29.43 -31.55 -17.84
CA LEU A 101 29.22 -32.76 -17.03
C LEU A 101 28.99 -33.99 -17.91
N MET A 102 28.15 -33.89 -18.94
CA MET A 102 27.90 -34.97 -19.89
C MET A 102 29.19 -35.40 -20.60
N GLY A 103 30.02 -34.44 -21.02
CA GLY A 103 31.31 -34.72 -21.64
C GLY A 103 32.29 -35.39 -20.68
N VAL A 104 32.33 -34.96 -19.40
CA VAL A 104 33.19 -35.61 -18.39
C VAL A 104 32.72 -37.03 -18.07
N ILE A 105 31.40 -37.27 -17.97
CA ILE A 105 30.86 -38.62 -17.82
C ILE A 105 31.36 -39.50 -18.95
N GLU A 106 31.24 -39.05 -20.21
CA GLU A 106 31.65 -39.82 -21.37
C GLU A 106 33.17 -40.06 -21.43
N VAL A 107 34.00 -39.08 -21.06
CA VAL A 107 35.46 -39.25 -20.97
C VAL A 107 35.86 -40.26 -19.89
N VAL A 108 35.20 -40.25 -18.73
CA VAL A 108 35.52 -41.17 -17.63
C VAL A 108 34.96 -42.57 -17.90
N SER A 109 33.78 -42.68 -18.51
CA SER A 109 33.17 -43.97 -18.85
C SER A 109 33.78 -44.62 -20.10
N THR A 110 34.49 -43.86 -20.95
CA THR A 110 35.17 -44.36 -22.16
C THR A 110 36.61 -43.83 -22.21
N PRO A 111 37.55 -44.47 -21.49
CA PRO A 111 38.92 -43.99 -21.30
C PRO A 111 39.71 -43.79 -22.62
N GLU A 112 39.32 -44.52 -23.66
CA GLU A 112 39.84 -44.43 -25.04
C GLU A 112 39.80 -42.98 -25.58
N TYR A 113 38.80 -42.18 -25.21
CA TYR A 113 38.72 -40.77 -25.63
C TYR A 113 39.84 -39.90 -25.06
N SER A 114 40.47 -40.33 -23.97
CA SER A 114 41.64 -39.68 -23.36
C SER A 114 42.97 -40.38 -23.69
N GLY A 115 42.93 -41.48 -24.44
CA GLY A 115 44.11 -42.32 -24.70
C GLY A 115 44.63 -43.05 -23.46
N LEU A 116 43.82 -43.14 -22.40
CA LEU A 116 44.13 -43.83 -21.15
C LEU A 116 43.51 -45.23 -21.15
N THR A 117 44.12 -46.12 -20.38
CA THR A 117 43.61 -47.45 -20.08
C THR A 117 42.94 -47.48 -18.70
N VAL A 118 42.14 -48.50 -18.41
CA VAL A 118 41.55 -48.69 -17.07
C VAL A 118 42.62 -48.75 -15.97
N SER A 119 43.79 -49.35 -16.25
CA SER A 119 44.91 -49.38 -15.30
C SER A 119 45.48 -47.99 -14.99
N ASP A 120 45.42 -47.06 -15.94
CA ASP A 120 45.89 -45.68 -15.74
C ASP A 120 44.95 -44.89 -14.81
N MET A 121 43.70 -45.35 -14.67
CA MET A 121 42.70 -44.76 -13.76
C MET A 121 42.80 -45.26 -12.32
N LEU A 122 43.71 -46.19 -12.02
CA LEU A 122 44.01 -46.61 -10.66
C LEU A 122 44.87 -45.54 -9.97
N SER A 123 44.40 -45.01 -8.85
CA SER A 123 45.17 -44.04 -8.07
C SER A 123 44.89 -44.18 -6.58
N CYS A 124 45.96 -44.16 -5.77
CA CYS A 124 45.86 -44.35 -4.31
C CYS A 124 45.10 -45.63 -3.89
N GLY A 125 45.20 -46.71 -4.68
CA GLY A 125 44.50 -47.97 -4.43
C GLY A 125 43.00 -47.95 -4.74
N ILE A 126 42.50 -46.90 -5.41
CA ILE A 126 41.10 -46.76 -5.84
C ILE A 126 41.06 -46.75 -7.37
N ASP A 127 40.18 -47.58 -7.94
CA ASP A 127 39.91 -47.61 -9.37
C ASP A 127 38.75 -46.65 -9.69
N PHE A 128 39.08 -45.54 -10.33
CA PHE A 128 38.11 -44.49 -10.64
C PHE A 128 37.18 -44.82 -11.81
N SER A 129 37.42 -45.93 -12.53
CA SER A 129 36.53 -46.39 -13.61
C SER A 129 35.34 -47.20 -13.09
N LEU A 130 35.29 -47.54 -11.80
CA LEU A 130 34.23 -48.37 -11.24
C LEU A 130 33.03 -47.56 -10.78
N VAL A 131 31.84 -48.16 -10.86
CA VAL A 131 30.56 -47.55 -10.43
C VAL A 131 30.26 -47.94 -8.99
N SER A 132 29.95 -46.95 -8.15
CA SER A 132 29.81 -47.14 -6.70
C SER A 132 28.79 -48.19 -6.30
N LYS A 133 27.61 -48.25 -6.95
CA LYS A 133 26.57 -49.25 -6.64
C LYS A 133 26.99 -50.69 -6.93
N ASP A 134 27.87 -50.88 -7.91
CA ASP A 134 28.23 -52.21 -8.42
C ASP A 134 29.36 -52.86 -7.59
N VAL A 135 30.24 -52.04 -7.00
CA VAL A 135 31.37 -52.51 -6.18
C VAL A 135 31.04 -52.55 -4.68
N GLY A 136 30.29 -51.57 -4.18
CA GLY A 136 30.02 -51.44 -2.76
C GLY A 136 31.24 -51.08 -1.89
N GLY A 137 31.10 -51.25 -0.57
CA GLY A 137 32.17 -50.99 0.40
C GLY A 137 32.63 -49.52 0.43
N LEU A 138 33.94 -49.29 0.35
CA LEU A 138 34.52 -47.93 0.40
C LEU A 138 34.04 -47.02 -0.74
N TYR A 139 33.57 -47.59 -1.86
CA TYR A 139 33.08 -46.80 -3.00
C TYR A 139 31.78 -46.04 -2.70
N TYR A 140 31.05 -46.39 -1.63
CA TYR A 140 29.89 -45.61 -1.16
C TYR A 140 30.29 -44.27 -0.54
N LEU A 141 31.56 -44.06 -0.20
CA LEU A 141 32.03 -42.76 0.28
C LEU A 141 31.97 -41.68 -0.82
N PHE A 142 32.16 -42.03 -2.10
CA PHE A 142 32.10 -41.07 -3.21
C PHE A 142 30.74 -40.37 -3.34
N PRO A 143 29.58 -41.07 -3.45
CA PRO A 143 28.28 -40.42 -3.50
C PRO A 143 27.96 -39.61 -2.23
N ILE A 144 28.38 -40.09 -1.06
CA ILE A 144 28.17 -39.37 0.22
C ILE A 144 28.96 -38.07 0.25
N ILE A 145 30.25 -38.10 -0.10
CA ILE A 145 31.10 -36.91 -0.12
C ILE A 145 30.64 -35.95 -1.23
N ALA A 146 30.19 -36.46 -2.38
CA ALA A 146 29.59 -35.64 -3.43
C ALA A 146 28.36 -34.90 -2.91
N ALA A 147 27.45 -35.58 -2.21
CA ALA A 147 26.28 -34.97 -1.59
C ALA A 147 26.67 -33.90 -0.55
N VAL A 148 27.61 -34.21 0.34
CA VAL A 148 28.12 -33.26 1.34
C VAL A 148 28.76 -32.04 0.68
N SER A 149 29.57 -32.23 -0.37
CA SER A 149 30.19 -31.12 -1.10
C SER A 149 29.14 -30.22 -1.79
N SER A 150 28.07 -30.80 -2.34
CA SER A 150 26.95 -30.07 -2.93
C SER A 150 26.17 -29.29 -1.88
N MET A 151 25.95 -29.89 -0.70
CA MET A 151 25.31 -29.22 0.43
C MET A 151 26.13 -28.02 0.91
N ILE A 152 27.45 -28.18 1.10
CA ILE A 152 28.35 -27.09 1.50
C ILE A 152 28.36 -25.99 0.45
N MET A 153 28.39 -26.34 -0.84
CA MET A 153 28.29 -25.36 -1.93
C MET A 153 27.00 -24.55 -1.84
N CYS A 154 25.84 -25.20 -1.69
CA CYS A 154 24.55 -24.53 -1.54
C CYS A 154 24.48 -23.64 -0.29
N ILE A 155 24.98 -24.10 0.86
CA ILE A 155 25.07 -23.28 2.08
C ILE A 155 25.92 -22.04 1.82
N THR A 156 27.06 -22.22 1.17
CA THR A 156 27.98 -21.11 0.87
C THR A 156 27.33 -20.11 -0.09
N GLN A 157 26.61 -20.57 -1.11
CA GLN A 157 25.87 -19.69 -2.02
C GLN A 157 24.75 -18.93 -1.29
N ASN A 158 23.97 -19.61 -0.45
CA ASN A 158 22.89 -19.02 0.34
C ASN A 158 23.35 -17.90 1.28
N ILE A 159 24.63 -17.94 1.71
CA ILE A 159 25.25 -16.93 2.58
C ILE A 159 25.96 -15.85 1.76
N SER A 160 26.76 -16.27 0.77
CA SER A 160 27.78 -15.42 0.15
C SER A 160 27.38 -14.86 -1.20
N GLN A 161 26.42 -15.46 -1.91
CA GLN A 161 25.94 -14.95 -3.19
C GLN A 161 24.77 -14.01 -2.97
N ALA A 162 24.89 -12.76 -3.43
CA ALA A 162 23.90 -11.71 -3.20
C ALA A 162 22.47 -12.15 -3.55
N LEU A 163 22.26 -12.72 -4.74
CA LEU A 163 20.93 -13.14 -5.17
C LEU A 163 20.35 -14.27 -4.33
N GLN A 164 21.15 -15.29 -4.00
CA GLN A 164 20.67 -16.41 -3.18
C GLN A 164 20.40 -15.98 -1.74
N ALA A 165 21.21 -15.08 -1.18
CA ALA A 165 20.98 -14.50 0.15
C ALA A 165 19.61 -13.81 0.26
N GLU A 166 19.10 -13.26 -0.85
CA GLU A 166 17.80 -12.58 -0.91
C GLU A 166 16.60 -13.51 -1.22
N GLN A 167 16.84 -14.79 -1.53
CA GLN A 167 15.74 -15.74 -1.79
C GLN A 167 14.96 -16.09 -0.52
N SER A 168 13.70 -16.54 -0.73
CA SER A 168 12.84 -17.04 0.34
C SER A 168 13.47 -18.27 1.02
N LYS A 169 13.18 -18.47 2.31
CA LYS A 169 13.65 -19.64 3.07
C LYS A 169 13.26 -20.96 2.38
N LEU A 170 12.03 -21.02 1.85
CA LEU A 170 11.53 -22.21 1.15
C LEU A 170 12.37 -22.54 -0.09
N ASN A 171 12.75 -21.54 -0.87
CA ASN A 171 13.61 -21.76 -2.05
C ASN A 171 15.03 -22.19 -1.64
N LYS A 172 15.63 -21.52 -0.64
CA LYS A 172 16.99 -21.83 -0.15
C LYS A 172 17.11 -23.29 0.30
N TYR A 173 16.20 -23.73 1.18
CA TYR A 173 16.23 -25.09 1.71
C TYR A 173 15.73 -26.13 0.70
N GLY A 174 14.74 -25.78 -0.13
CA GLY A 174 14.24 -26.65 -1.19
C GLY A 174 15.31 -26.97 -2.23
N MET A 175 16.03 -25.95 -2.73
CA MET A 175 17.14 -26.16 -3.67
C MET A 175 18.30 -26.92 -3.06
N MET A 176 18.66 -26.63 -1.80
CA MET A 176 19.70 -27.36 -1.09
C MET A 176 19.35 -28.85 -0.93
N ALA A 177 18.13 -29.16 -0.52
CA ALA A 177 17.66 -30.53 -0.37
C ALA A 177 17.66 -31.26 -1.72
N LEU A 178 17.14 -30.62 -2.77
CA LEU A 178 17.11 -31.18 -4.13
C LEU A 178 18.51 -31.46 -4.65
N SER A 179 19.43 -30.48 -4.58
CA SER A 179 20.79 -30.63 -5.08
C SER A 179 21.57 -31.69 -4.32
N THR A 180 21.39 -31.77 -3.00
CA THR A 180 22.05 -32.78 -2.14
C THR A 180 21.52 -34.18 -2.45
N ALA A 181 20.19 -34.34 -2.53
CA ALA A 181 19.57 -35.61 -2.84
C ALA A 181 19.91 -36.10 -4.25
N LEU A 182 19.91 -35.20 -5.24
CA LEU A 182 20.29 -35.53 -6.61
C LEU A 182 21.75 -35.95 -6.71
N SER A 183 22.66 -35.22 -6.05
CA SER A 183 24.08 -35.56 -6.02
C SER A 183 24.33 -36.90 -5.33
N LEU A 184 23.60 -37.19 -4.25
CA LEU A 184 23.68 -38.48 -3.56
C LEU A 184 23.20 -39.61 -4.48
N TYR A 185 22.00 -39.47 -5.03
CA TYR A 185 21.36 -40.47 -5.88
C TYR A 185 22.20 -40.76 -7.13
N LEU A 186 22.50 -39.73 -7.94
CA LEU A 186 23.27 -39.92 -9.17
C LEU A 186 24.70 -40.40 -8.90
N GLY A 187 25.30 -40.00 -7.78
CA GLY A 187 26.63 -40.46 -7.37
C GLY A 187 26.76 -41.98 -7.26
N PHE A 188 25.67 -42.71 -6.98
CA PHE A 188 25.68 -44.17 -6.93
C PHE A 188 25.73 -44.82 -8.32
N PHE A 189 25.27 -44.12 -9.37
CA PHE A 189 25.12 -44.67 -10.72
C PHE A 189 26.23 -44.24 -11.68
N VAL A 190 27.11 -43.33 -11.28
CA VAL A 190 28.24 -42.86 -12.09
C VAL A 190 29.56 -43.50 -11.63
N ASN A 191 30.57 -43.48 -12.50
CA ASN A 191 31.92 -43.92 -12.15
C ASN A 191 32.49 -43.05 -11.00
N ALA A 192 33.31 -43.63 -10.13
CA ALA A 192 33.94 -42.92 -9.01
C ALA A 192 34.74 -41.69 -9.47
N GLY A 193 35.34 -41.72 -10.67
CA GLY A 193 36.00 -40.57 -11.30
C GLY A 193 35.06 -39.39 -11.57
N VAL A 194 33.81 -39.65 -11.98
CA VAL A 194 32.80 -38.61 -12.19
C VAL A 194 32.37 -38.00 -10.84
N ALA A 195 32.14 -38.85 -9.83
CA ALA A 195 31.82 -38.38 -8.49
C ALA A 195 32.96 -37.54 -7.88
N ALA A 196 34.21 -37.96 -8.08
CA ALA A 196 35.40 -37.22 -7.66
C ALA A 196 35.52 -35.86 -8.38
N TYR A 197 35.27 -35.81 -9.68
CA TYR A 197 35.22 -34.56 -10.45
C TYR A 197 34.13 -33.62 -9.89
N TRP A 198 32.96 -34.15 -9.58
CA TRP A 198 31.85 -33.37 -9.00
C TRP A 198 32.26 -32.73 -7.67
N ILE A 199 32.89 -33.50 -6.78
CA ILE A 199 33.40 -33.02 -5.49
C ILE A 199 34.42 -31.89 -5.71
N LEU A 200 35.42 -32.11 -6.55
CA LEU A 200 36.46 -31.13 -6.86
C LEU A 200 35.87 -29.85 -7.48
N SER A 201 34.90 -30.01 -8.38
CA SER A 201 34.21 -28.88 -9.03
C SER A 201 33.44 -28.04 -8.02
N ASN A 202 32.75 -28.66 -7.06
CA ASN A 202 32.06 -27.95 -5.97
C ASN A 202 33.05 -27.15 -5.12
N LEU A 203 34.14 -27.78 -4.66
CA LEU A 203 35.17 -27.13 -3.86
C LEU A 203 35.83 -25.95 -4.59
N MET A 204 36.17 -26.14 -5.87
CA MET A 204 36.74 -25.06 -6.70
C MET A 204 35.72 -23.94 -6.95
N SER A 205 34.44 -24.25 -7.06
CA SER A 205 33.38 -23.24 -7.22
C SER A 205 33.19 -22.41 -5.95
N ILE A 206 33.34 -23.02 -4.77
CA ILE A 206 33.37 -22.31 -3.48
C ILE A 206 34.53 -21.31 -3.46
N ALA A 207 35.75 -21.77 -3.78
CA ALA A 207 36.93 -20.92 -3.84
C ALA A 207 36.77 -19.77 -4.84
N GLN A 208 36.31 -20.08 -6.06
CA GLN A 208 36.03 -19.09 -7.11
C GLN A 208 35.00 -18.05 -6.63
N MET A 209 33.94 -18.46 -5.94
CA MET A 209 32.92 -17.54 -5.42
C MET A 209 33.48 -16.59 -4.37
N TYR A 210 34.33 -17.06 -3.46
CA TYR A 210 35.00 -16.18 -2.49
C TYR A 210 35.94 -15.20 -3.16
N ILE A 211 36.71 -15.63 -4.16
CA ILE A 211 37.57 -14.73 -4.96
C ILE A 211 36.72 -13.68 -5.66
N LEU A 212 35.64 -14.08 -6.33
CA LEU A 212 34.75 -13.15 -7.02
C LEU A 212 34.07 -12.16 -6.06
N ASN A 213 33.68 -12.59 -4.86
CA ASN A 213 33.15 -11.70 -3.82
C ASN A 213 34.20 -10.74 -3.25
N ALA A 214 35.46 -11.16 -3.15
CA ALA A 214 36.54 -10.29 -2.73
C ALA A 214 36.85 -9.22 -3.78
N VAL A 215 36.88 -9.59 -5.07
CA VAL A 215 37.17 -8.67 -6.18
C VAL A 215 35.96 -7.78 -6.52
N ILE A 216 34.75 -8.34 -6.47
CA ILE A 216 33.48 -7.68 -6.83
C ILE A 216 32.52 -7.82 -5.65
N SER A 217 32.75 -7.02 -4.61
CA SER A 217 31.97 -7.07 -3.38
C SER A 217 30.53 -6.58 -3.58
N PRO A 218 29.50 -7.41 -3.29
CA PRO A 218 28.10 -7.00 -3.40
C PRO A 218 27.73 -5.77 -2.55
N LYS A 219 28.36 -5.63 -1.37
CA LYS A 219 28.12 -4.52 -0.44
C LYS A 219 28.43 -3.14 -1.02
N LYS A 220 29.31 -3.07 -2.02
CA LYS A 220 29.66 -1.81 -2.69
C LYS A 220 28.58 -1.33 -3.66
N TYR A 221 27.72 -2.22 -4.14
CA TYR A 221 26.77 -1.95 -5.22
C TYR A 221 25.31 -1.97 -4.77
N ILE A 222 25.01 -2.55 -3.60
CA ILE A 222 23.66 -2.78 -3.10
C ILE A 222 23.41 -1.87 -1.90
N ASP A 223 22.36 -1.07 -1.97
CA ASP A 223 21.81 -0.36 -0.82
C ASP A 223 20.88 -1.28 -0.04
N TYR A 224 21.41 -1.89 1.03
CA TYR A 224 20.65 -2.79 1.88
C TYR A 224 19.59 -2.08 2.73
N ALA A 225 19.76 -0.78 3.03
CA ALA A 225 18.78 -0.02 3.80
C ALA A 225 17.52 0.22 2.95
N ALA A 226 17.70 0.71 1.72
CA ALA A 226 16.61 0.88 0.77
C ALA A 226 15.92 -0.46 0.43
N LEU A 227 16.70 -1.54 0.31
CA LEU A 227 16.17 -2.89 0.09
C LEU A 227 15.28 -3.37 1.23
N GLU A 228 15.73 -3.28 2.49
CA GLU A 228 14.93 -3.67 3.65
C GLU A 228 13.69 -2.80 3.83
N GLU A 229 13.79 -1.49 3.58
CA GLU A 229 12.63 -0.60 3.61
C GLU A 229 11.59 -0.99 2.56
N SER A 230 12.01 -1.24 1.32
CA SER A 230 11.12 -1.67 0.24
C SER A 230 10.39 -2.99 0.56
N LYS A 231 11.07 -3.95 1.20
CA LYS A 231 10.48 -5.22 1.64
C LYS A 231 9.45 -5.02 2.75
N LYS A 232 9.73 -4.14 3.72
CA LYS A 232 8.76 -3.79 4.79
C LYS A 232 7.51 -3.17 4.19
N LYS A 233 7.65 -2.23 3.25
CA LYS A 233 6.53 -1.62 2.52
C LYS A 233 5.69 -2.66 1.79
N LEU A 234 6.32 -3.58 1.05
CA LEU A 234 5.61 -4.62 0.31
C LEU A 234 4.88 -5.62 1.25
N LYS A 235 5.54 -6.06 2.33
CA LYS A 235 4.93 -6.97 3.33
C LYS A 235 3.74 -6.35 4.06
N ALA A 236 3.76 -5.05 4.33
CA ALA A 236 2.65 -4.35 4.97
C ALA A 236 1.38 -4.41 4.12
N ILE A 237 1.53 -4.34 2.79
CA ILE A 237 0.40 -4.49 1.86
C ILE A 237 -0.01 -5.97 1.72
N GLU A 238 0.92 -6.89 1.49
CA GLU A 238 0.59 -8.32 1.34
C GLU A 238 -0.04 -8.94 2.61
N GLY A 239 0.28 -8.38 3.78
CA GLY A 239 -0.28 -8.79 5.07
C GLY A 239 -1.78 -8.49 5.21
N SER A 240 -2.28 -7.40 4.61
CA SER A 240 -3.70 -7.03 4.68
C SER A 240 -4.59 -7.96 3.83
N GLU A 241 -4.06 -8.57 2.76
CA GLU A 241 -4.80 -9.48 1.89
C GLU A 241 -4.98 -10.89 2.51
N LYS A 242 -4.08 -11.30 3.41
CA LYS A 242 -4.16 -12.59 4.10
C LYS A 242 -5.25 -12.66 5.16
N SER A 243 -5.69 -11.52 5.72
CA SER A 243 -6.76 -11.48 6.72
C SER A 243 -8.17 -11.44 6.12
N MET A 244 -8.31 -11.27 4.80
CA MET A 244 -9.62 -11.16 4.16
C MET A 244 -10.25 -12.55 3.96
N ASP A 245 -11.48 -12.68 4.44
CA ASP A 245 -12.28 -13.90 4.39
C ASP A 245 -12.46 -14.42 2.94
N ARG A 246 -12.58 -15.75 2.79
CA ARG A 246 -12.68 -16.41 1.48
C ARG A 246 -13.93 -15.96 0.72
N GLU A 247 -15.03 -15.71 1.41
CA GLU A 247 -16.28 -15.23 0.80
C GLU A 247 -16.11 -13.81 0.27
N LEU A 248 -15.50 -12.93 1.05
CA LEU A 248 -15.20 -11.55 0.62
C LEU A 248 -14.29 -11.51 -0.61
N LYS A 249 -13.29 -12.39 -0.69
CA LYS A 249 -12.43 -12.51 -1.89
C LYS A 249 -13.22 -12.90 -3.13
N LYS A 250 -14.18 -13.84 -2.98
CA LYS A 250 -15.05 -14.25 -4.08
C LYS A 250 -15.96 -13.11 -4.51
N ARG A 251 -16.63 -12.44 -3.57
CA ARG A 251 -17.48 -11.28 -3.83
C ARG A 251 -16.72 -10.16 -4.53
N GLN A 252 -15.53 -9.80 -4.03
CA GLN A 252 -14.68 -8.79 -4.65
C GLN A 252 -14.34 -9.15 -6.10
N HIS A 253 -13.97 -10.42 -6.36
CA HIS A 253 -13.66 -10.88 -7.71
C HIS A 253 -14.87 -10.81 -8.66
N ASP A 254 -16.04 -11.22 -8.18
CA ASP A 254 -17.28 -11.20 -8.96
C ASP A 254 -17.74 -9.76 -9.24
N ASP A 255 -17.67 -8.87 -8.24
CA ASP A 255 -18.00 -7.46 -8.36
C ASP A 255 -17.01 -6.72 -9.26
N TYR A 256 -15.71 -7.00 -9.14
CA TYR A 256 -14.67 -6.45 -10.02
C TYR A 256 -14.93 -6.82 -11.48
N LYS A 257 -15.24 -8.10 -11.76
CA LYS A 257 -15.63 -8.53 -13.11
C LYS A 257 -16.90 -7.84 -13.60
N ARG A 258 -17.95 -7.76 -12.76
CA ARG A 258 -19.22 -7.11 -13.09
C ARG A 258 -19.06 -5.61 -13.36
N PHE A 259 -18.13 -4.95 -12.67
CA PHE A 259 -17.84 -3.54 -12.89
C PHE A 259 -17.20 -3.31 -14.27
N PHE A 260 -16.21 -4.12 -14.63
CA PHE A 260 -15.49 -3.98 -15.91
C PHE A 260 -16.20 -4.59 -17.12
N SER A 261 -17.23 -5.41 -16.92
CA SER A 261 -18.04 -5.93 -18.04
C SER A 261 -18.96 -4.90 -18.67
N ILE A 262 -19.13 -3.72 -18.05
CA ILE A 262 -20.00 -2.64 -18.53
C ILE A 262 -19.10 -1.53 -19.07
N ALA A 263 -19.15 -1.27 -20.37
CA ALA A 263 -18.42 -0.15 -20.99
C ALA A 263 -19.19 1.17 -20.86
N ASN A 264 -18.49 2.30 -21.00
CA ASN A 264 -19.06 3.65 -21.11
C ASN A 264 -20.03 4.03 -19.98
N LYS A 265 -19.64 3.85 -18.71
CA LYS A 265 -20.49 4.23 -17.57
C LYS A 265 -20.72 5.74 -17.57
N HIS A 266 -21.96 6.20 -17.35
CA HIS A 266 -22.23 7.64 -17.28
C HIS A 266 -21.61 8.27 -16.04
N VAL A 267 -21.93 7.73 -14.86
CA VAL A 267 -21.43 8.25 -13.58
C VAL A 267 -21.02 7.11 -12.65
N VAL A 268 -19.86 7.28 -12.04
CA VAL A 268 -19.34 6.41 -10.98
C VAL A 268 -19.17 7.23 -9.71
N PHE A 269 -19.69 6.74 -8.60
CA PHE A 269 -19.38 7.24 -7.26
C PHE A 269 -18.38 6.30 -6.62
N TYR A 270 -17.30 6.84 -6.05
CA TYR A 270 -16.35 6.07 -5.26
C TYR A 270 -16.40 6.49 -3.79
N SER A 271 -16.65 5.52 -2.93
CA SER A 271 -16.67 5.67 -1.47
C SER A 271 -15.58 4.80 -0.86
N GLU A 272 -14.79 5.36 0.07
CA GLU A 272 -13.79 4.56 0.78
C GLU A 272 -14.48 3.61 1.77
N GLN A 273 -15.50 4.09 2.49
CA GLN A 273 -16.16 3.35 3.58
C GLN A 273 -17.64 3.74 3.72
N SER A 274 -18.44 2.90 4.40
CA SER A 274 -19.88 3.11 4.64
C SER A 274 -20.24 4.50 5.17
N GLY A 275 -19.40 5.10 6.02
CA GLY A 275 -19.64 6.43 6.61
C GLY A 275 -19.64 7.60 5.62
N PHE A 276 -19.17 7.41 4.38
CA PHE A 276 -19.12 8.48 3.36
C PHE A 276 -20.35 8.55 2.45
N TYR A 277 -21.19 7.51 2.42
CA TYR A 277 -22.42 7.52 1.62
C TYR A 277 -23.28 8.77 1.88
N LYS A 278 -23.31 9.23 3.14
CA LYS A 278 -24.06 10.42 3.57
C LYS A 278 -23.74 11.70 2.77
N TYR A 279 -22.53 11.83 2.23
CA TYR A 279 -22.13 12.97 1.40
C TYR A 279 -22.66 12.86 -0.04
N PHE A 280 -22.83 11.64 -0.54
CA PHE A 280 -23.37 11.40 -1.89
C PHE A 280 -24.89 11.25 -1.93
N LYS A 281 -25.51 10.93 -0.80
CA LYS A 281 -26.92 10.54 -0.70
C LYS A 281 -27.85 11.47 -1.46
N GLY A 282 -27.87 12.77 -1.10
CA GLY A 282 -28.81 13.72 -1.70
C GLY A 282 -28.55 13.93 -3.19
N LEU A 283 -27.28 13.98 -3.62
CA LEU A 283 -26.92 14.08 -5.02
C LEU A 283 -27.36 12.83 -5.83
N ILE A 284 -27.16 11.63 -5.29
CA ILE A 284 -27.61 10.38 -5.93
C ILE A 284 -29.14 10.35 -6.03
N GLU A 285 -29.85 10.72 -4.96
CA GLU A 285 -31.32 10.82 -4.94
C GLU A 285 -31.83 11.83 -5.99
N TYR A 286 -31.16 12.98 -6.14
CA TYR A 286 -31.48 13.95 -7.17
C TYR A 286 -31.30 13.37 -8.57
N LEU A 287 -30.15 12.74 -8.85
CA LEU A 287 -29.87 12.15 -10.17
C LEU A 287 -30.87 11.07 -10.55
N ILE A 288 -31.25 10.21 -9.60
CA ILE A 288 -32.24 9.14 -9.81
C ILE A 288 -33.63 9.72 -10.09
N SER A 289 -34.05 10.74 -9.35
CA SER A 289 -35.38 11.35 -9.52
C SER A 289 -35.51 12.19 -10.79
N HIS A 290 -34.40 12.65 -11.37
CA HIS A 290 -34.39 13.56 -12.53
C HIS A 290 -33.77 12.94 -13.80
N SER A 291 -33.42 11.65 -13.79
CA SER A 291 -32.86 10.98 -14.96
C SER A 291 -33.03 9.46 -14.92
N ASN A 292 -32.80 8.82 -16.06
CA ASN A 292 -32.76 7.36 -16.20
C ASN A 292 -31.34 6.79 -16.15
N ILE A 293 -30.35 7.56 -15.69
CA ILE A 293 -28.96 7.09 -15.66
C ILE A 293 -28.80 5.98 -14.62
N THR A 294 -27.91 5.04 -14.92
CA THR A 294 -27.47 4.04 -13.94
C THR A 294 -26.37 4.62 -13.09
N ILE A 295 -26.53 4.55 -11.77
CA ILE A 295 -25.52 4.97 -10.79
C ILE A 295 -24.62 3.77 -10.50
N HIS A 296 -23.34 3.86 -10.87
CA HIS A 296 -22.36 2.86 -10.48
C HIS A 296 -21.70 3.30 -9.18
N TYR A 297 -21.86 2.54 -8.10
CA TYR A 297 -21.31 2.89 -6.79
C TYR A 297 -20.25 1.88 -6.39
N VAL A 298 -19.00 2.32 -6.27
CA VAL A 298 -17.87 1.46 -5.87
C VAL A 298 -17.49 1.80 -4.43
N THR A 299 -17.34 0.77 -3.60
CA THR A 299 -16.96 0.91 -2.20
C THR A 299 -15.87 -0.08 -1.79
N SER A 300 -14.96 0.36 -0.93
CA SER A 300 -13.95 -0.51 -0.30
C SER A 300 -14.45 -1.14 1.02
N ASP A 301 -15.68 -0.87 1.43
CA ASP A 301 -16.32 -1.48 2.60
C ASP A 301 -17.34 -2.55 2.17
N PRO A 302 -17.14 -3.83 2.55
CA PRO A 302 -18.06 -4.89 2.15
C PRO A 302 -19.45 -4.77 2.80
N ASN A 303 -19.58 -3.99 3.88
CA ASN A 303 -20.80 -3.80 4.66
C ASN A 303 -21.41 -2.40 4.43
N ASP A 304 -21.04 -1.73 3.34
CA ASP A 304 -21.60 -0.43 2.98
C ASP A 304 -23.13 -0.49 2.81
N VAL A 305 -23.84 0.49 3.41
CA VAL A 305 -25.30 0.59 3.38
C VAL A 305 -25.87 0.63 1.95
N ILE A 306 -25.05 1.01 0.97
CA ILE A 306 -25.44 1.04 -0.44
C ILE A 306 -25.91 -0.34 -0.95
N PHE A 307 -25.38 -1.44 -0.40
CA PHE A 307 -25.78 -2.78 -0.83
C PHE A 307 -27.23 -3.11 -0.43
N ASP A 308 -27.70 -2.57 0.69
CA ASP A 308 -29.09 -2.70 1.11
C ASP A 308 -30.00 -1.77 0.31
N ILE A 309 -29.58 -0.51 0.12
CA ILE A 309 -30.32 0.48 -0.69
C ILE A 309 -30.54 -0.04 -2.12
N ALA A 310 -29.53 -0.66 -2.73
CA ALA A 310 -29.62 -1.20 -4.08
C ALA A 310 -30.59 -2.39 -4.22
N LYS A 311 -31.02 -3.02 -3.12
CA LYS A 311 -32.06 -4.07 -3.17
C LYS A 311 -33.41 -3.46 -3.59
N GLU A 312 -33.69 -2.24 -3.13
CA GLU A 312 -34.92 -1.50 -3.43
C GLU A 312 -34.75 -0.59 -4.64
N GLN A 313 -33.61 0.10 -4.72
CA GLN A 313 -33.31 1.07 -5.79
C GLN A 313 -32.49 0.44 -6.92
N LYS A 314 -33.18 -0.03 -7.96
CA LYS A 314 -32.57 -0.76 -9.10
C LYS A 314 -31.66 0.08 -10.00
N GLN A 315 -31.76 1.42 -9.95
CA GLN A 315 -30.84 2.29 -10.71
C GLN A 315 -29.43 2.32 -10.11
N ILE A 316 -29.25 1.89 -8.86
CA ILE A 316 -27.95 1.81 -8.20
C ILE A 316 -27.36 0.42 -8.41
N LYS A 317 -26.16 0.37 -8.99
CA LYS A 317 -25.34 -0.85 -9.10
C LYS A 317 -24.15 -0.72 -8.15
N PRO A 318 -24.17 -1.38 -6.99
CA PRO A 318 -23.07 -1.33 -6.03
C PRO A 318 -22.00 -2.39 -6.36
N TYR A 319 -20.75 -2.11 -6.00
CA TYR A 319 -19.59 -2.99 -6.21
C TYR A 319 -18.65 -2.91 -5.02
N PHE A 320 -18.32 -4.06 -4.42
CA PHE A 320 -17.26 -4.15 -3.42
C PHE A 320 -15.91 -4.36 -4.09
N ILE A 321 -15.03 -3.37 -4.01
CA ILE A 321 -13.65 -3.45 -4.51
C ILE A 321 -12.72 -2.94 -3.43
N GLY A 322 -12.12 -3.87 -2.69
CA GLY A 322 -11.18 -3.53 -1.61
C GLY A 322 -9.91 -2.81 -2.05
N GLU A 323 -9.23 -2.21 -1.05
CA GLU A 323 -8.03 -1.37 -1.21
C GLU A 323 -6.91 -2.01 -2.07
N ASN A 324 -6.77 -3.33 -2.00
CA ASN A 324 -5.80 -4.12 -2.78
C ASN A 324 -5.99 -4.03 -4.31
N LYS A 325 -7.12 -3.50 -4.78
CA LYS A 325 -7.46 -3.39 -6.20
C LYS A 325 -7.70 -1.95 -6.67
N LEU A 326 -7.54 -0.94 -5.81
CA LEU A 326 -7.85 0.45 -6.15
C LEU A 326 -7.01 0.98 -7.31
N ILE A 327 -5.71 0.73 -7.33
CA ILE A 327 -4.84 1.16 -8.44
C ILE A 327 -5.35 0.60 -9.77
N SER A 328 -5.61 -0.72 -9.83
CA SER A 328 -6.13 -1.39 -11.03
C SER A 328 -7.53 -0.89 -11.39
N LEU A 329 -8.40 -0.67 -10.40
CA LEU A 329 -9.74 -0.13 -10.59
C LEU A 329 -9.68 1.23 -11.30
N PHE A 330 -8.85 2.14 -10.78
CA PHE A 330 -8.75 3.51 -11.24
C PHE A 330 -8.02 3.63 -12.57
N LEU A 331 -6.92 2.90 -12.77
CA LEU A 331 -6.22 2.86 -14.06
C LEU A 331 -7.09 2.32 -15.20
N LYS A 332 -8.01 1.39 -14.90
CA LYS A 332 -8.92 0.80 -15.90
C LYS A 332 -10.28 1.48 -15.92
N MET A 333 -10.48 2.57 -15.18
CA MET A 333 -11.78 3.22 -15.01
C MET A 333 -12.34 3.67 -16.36
N ASP A 334 -13.46 3.09 -16.77
CA ASP A 334 -14.20 3.48 -17.97
C ASP A 334 -15.55 4.10 -17.55
N ALA A 335 -15.54 5.44 -17.45
CA ALA A 335 -16.69 6.27 -17.08
C ALA A 335 -16.59 7.68 -17.70
N LYS A 336 -17.71 8.39 -17.86
CA LYS A 336 -17.70 9.80 -18.28
C LYS A 336 -17.41 10.75 -17.11
N ILE A 337 -17.95 10.44 -15.93
CA ILE A 337 -17.79 11.21 -14.70
C ILE A 337 -17.49 10.25 -13.53
N VAL A 338 -16.53 10.61 -12.69
CA VAL A 338 -16.27 9.95 -11.41
C VAL A 338 -16.37 10.97 -10.28
N VAL A 339 -17.25 10.74 -9.31
CA VAL A 339 -17.43 11.59 -8.13
C VAL A 339 -16.84 10.88 -6.91
N MET A 340 -16.03 11.57 -6.12
CA MET A 340 -15.46 11.00 -4.90
C MET A 340 -15.13 12.08 -3.85
N THR A 341 -15.11 11.68 -2.58
CA THR A 341 -14.61 12.51 -1.47
C THR A 341 -13.14 12.23 -1.15
N MET A 342 -12.58 11.16 -1.71
CA MET A 342 -11.18 10.79 -1.52
C MET A 342 -10.28 11.75 -2.31
N PRO A 343 -9.33 12.44 -1.67
CA PRO A 343 -8.41 13.32 -2.37
C PRO A 343 -7.25 12.52 -3.00
N ASP A 344 -6.22 13.22 -3.49
CA ASP A 344 -4.96 12.67 -3.99
C ASP A 344 -5.09 11.81 -5.25
N LEU A 345 -5.99 12.24 -6.14
CA LEU A 345 -6.03 11.72 -7.51
C LEU A 345 -4.64 11.90 -8.16
N ASP A 346 -4.15 10.84 -8.76
CA ASP A 346 -2.84 10.69 -9.42
C ASP A 346 -1.57 10.83 -8.55
N ASN A 347 -1.67 11.33 -7.32
CA ASN A 347 -0.55 11.43 -6.39
C ASN A 347 -0.07 10.07 -5.86
N PHE A 348 -1.01 9.18 -5.49
CA PHE A 348 -0.70 7.90 -4.82
C PHE A 348 -1.39 6.70 -5.46
N HIS A 349 -2.35 6.06 -4.77
CA HIS A 349 -3.00 4.81 -5.17
C HIS A 349 -4.28 5.03 -6.00
N ILE A 350 -4.88 6.22 -5.92
CA ILE A 350 -5.97 6.66 -6.80
C ILE A 350 -5.31 7.24 -8.06
N LYS A 351 -5.54 6.62 -9.21
CA LYS A 351 -4.93 7.03 -10.48
C LYS A 351 -5.96 7.61 -11.44
N ARG A 352 -5.52 8.46 -12.36
CA ARG A 352 -6.36 8.76 -13.53
C ARG A 352 -6.44 7.54 -14.43
N SER A 353 -7.54 7.44 -15.16
CA SER A 353 -7.76 6.33 -16.09
C SER A 353 -6.72 6.34 -17.20
N TYR A 354 -6.15 5.17 -17.47
CA TYR A 354 -5.28 4.91 -18.61
C TYR A 354 -6.08 4.48 -19.85
N VAL A 355 -7.30 3.95 -19.65
CA VAL A 355 -8.13 3.43 -20.76
C VAL A 355 -9.06 4.49 -21.34
N SER A 356 -9.32 5.57 -20.62
CA SER A 356 -10.12 6.70 -21.07
C SER A 356 -9.48 8.00 -20.60
N SER A 357 -9.00 8.84 -21.53
CA SER A 357 -8.43 10.15 -21.20
C SER A 357 -9.50 11.18 -20.80
N ASP A 358 -10.76 10.92 -21.15
CA ASP A 358 -11.82 11.93 -21.12
C ASP A 358 -12.70 11.85 -19.86
N VAL A 359 -12.30 11.02 -18.88
CA VAL A 359 -12.98 10.90 -17.59
C VAL A 359 -12.88 12.24 -16.85
N GLU A 360 -14.02 12.82 -16.47
CA GLU A 360 -14.05 13.99 -15.58
C GLU A 360 -14.11 13.51 -14.13
N TYR A 361 -13.09 13.85 -13.35
CA TYR A 361 -13.03 13.55 -11.92
C TYR A 361 -13.49 14.78 -11.12
N ILE A 362 -14.56 14.58 -10.34
CA ILE A 362 -15.16 15.57 -9.47
C ILE A 362 -14.76 15.28 -8.03
N TYR A 363 -14.03 16.21 -7.41
CA TYR A 363 -13.80 16.20 -5.97
C TYR A 363 -15.02 16.79 -5.26
N MET A 364 -15.64 16.01 -4.39
CA MET A 364 -16.69 16.46 -3.49
C MET A 364 -16.10 16.61 -2.09
N ASP A 365 -16.00 17.85 -1.63
CA ASP A 365 -15.53 18.12 -0.28
C ASP A 365 -16.52 17.56 0.77
N HIS A 366 -15.99 17.13 1.90
CA HIS A 366 -16.72 16.46 2.99
C HIS A 366 -16.72 17.29 4.27
N GLY A 367 -16.61 18.61 4.13
CA GLY A 367 -16.62 19.56 5.23
C GLY A 367 -16.69 21.01 4.76
N LEU A 368 -16.67 21.92 5.74
CA LEU A 368 -16.65 23.37 5.50
C LEU A 368 -15.23 23.95 5.64
N SER A 369 -14.34 23.28 6.36
CA SER A 369 -12.99 23.78 6.64
C SER A 369 -12.14 24.10 5.42
N SER A 370 -11.03 24.79 5.66
CA SER A 370 -9.96 25.05 4.69
C SER A 370 -9.45 23.78 4.02
N ILE A 371 -9.52 23.75 2.70
CA ILE A 371 -9.01 22.64 1.91
C ILE A 371 -7.49 22.71 1.86
N ASN A 372 -6.91 23.90 1.79
CA ASN A 372 -5.48 24.10 1.70
C ASN A 372 -4.75 23.75 3.01
N MET A 373 -5.33 24.07 4.18
CA MET A 373 -4.72 23.77 5.49
C MET A 373 -4.93 22.31 5.92
N LEU A 374 -6.13 21.76 5.66
CA LEU A 374 -6.54 20.45 6.19
C LEU A 374 -6.39 19.28 5.20
N THR A 375 -5.91 19.51 3.99
CA THR A 375 -5.52 18.43 3.08
C THR A 375 -4.01 18.42 2.88
N ARG A 376 -3.46 17.39 2.22
CA ARG A 376 -2.03 17.37 1.87
C ARG A 376 -1.76 18.39 0.77
N LYS A 377 -0.52 18.87 0.69
CA LYS A 377 -0.08 19.67 -0.46
C LYS A 377 -0.35 18.90 -1.76
N GLY A 378 -1.04 19.55 -2.69
CA GLY A 378 -1.42 19.01 -3.99
C GLY A 378 -2.56 17.97 -3.99
N ALA A 379 -3.28 17.81 -2.87
CA ALA A 379 -4.31 16.79 -2.72
C ALA A 379 -5.49 16.92 -3.69
N VAL A 380 -5.73 18.12 -4.24
CA VAL A 380 -6.82 18.36 -5.21
C VAL A 380 -6.33 18.77 -6.61
N ASP A 381 -5.02 18.77 -6.84
CA ASP A 381 -4.42 19.37 -8.05
C ASP A 381 -4.84 18.66 -9.33
N HIS A 382 -5.01 17.34 -9.27
CA HIS A 382 -5.27 16.50 -10.44
C HIS A 382 -6.76 16.24 -10.71
N PHE A 383 -7.67 16.88 -9.97
CA PHE A 383 -9.10 16.84 -10.28
C PHE A 383 -9.45 17.84 -11.40
N ASP A 384 -10.50 17.52 -12.17
CA ASP A 384 -11.00 18.38 -13.24
C ASP A 384 -11.99 19.42 -12.70
N THR A 385 -12.78 18.99 -11.71
CA THR A 385 -13.88 19.76 -11.14
C THR A 385 -13.87 19.62 -9.63
N VAL A 386 -14.17 20.70 -8.92
CA VAL A 386 -14.34 20.70 -7.46
C VAL A 386 -15.70 21.26 -7.10
N PHE A 387 -16.46 20.51 -6.30
CA PHE A 387 -17.70 20.97 -5.69
C PHE A 387 -17.33 21.70 -4.39
N CYS A 388 -17.33 23.03 -4.46
CA CYS A 388 -16.91 23.90 -3.36
C CYS A 388 -18.09 24.17 -2.41
N ALA A 389 -17.86 23.96 -1.12
CA ALA A 389 -18.86 24.23 -0.09
C ALA A 389 -19.13 25.73 0.11
N GLY A 390 -18.09 26.56 -0.02
CA GLY A 390 -18.17 28.01 0.16
C GLY A 390 -17.12 28.77 -0.65
N GLN A 391 -17.18 30.10 -0.59
CA GLN A 391 -16.32 30.99 -1.37
C GLN A 391 -14.84 30.84 -0.99
N HIS A 392 -14.54 30.61 0.28
CA HIS A 392 -13.18 30.41 0.78
C HIS A 392 -12.46 29.23 0.11
N ILE A 393 -13.16 28.15 -0.25
CA ILE A 393 -12.56 27.03 -0.99
C ILE A 393 -12.21 27.46 -2.42
N ILE A 394 -13.07 28.25 -3.07
CA ILE A 394 -12.78 28.80 -4.40
C ILE A 394 -11.54 29.69 -4.34
N ASP A 395 -11.45 30.56 -3.33
CA ASP A 395 -10.35 31.49 -3.15
C ASP A 395 -9.03 30.74 -2.89
N GLU A 396 -9.05 29.75 -1.99
CA GLU A 396 -7.88 28.90 -1.71
C GLU A 396 -7.40 28.14 -2.94
N ILE A 397 -8.32 27.52 -3.71
CA ILE A 397 -7.92 26.77 -4.91
C ILE A 397 -7.37 27.70 -5.98
N LYS A 398 -7.99 28.85 -6.24
CA LYS A 398 -7.49 29.81 -7.24
C LYS A 398 -6.11 30.35 -6.86
N ALA A 399 -5.91 30.72 -5.60
CA ALA A 399 -4.62 31.20 -5.12
C ALA A 399 -3.54 30.10 -5.17
N THR A 400 -3.92 28.85 -4.92
CA THR A 400 -3.03 27.68 -5.10
C THR A 400 -2.66 27.50 -6.57
N GLU A 401 -3.64 27.55 -7.48
CA GLU A 401 -3.41 27.43 -8.92
C GLU A 401 -2.47 28.52 -9.45
N GLU A 402 -2.67 29.77 -9.02
CA GLU A 402 -1.81 30.89 -9.38
C GLU A 402 -0.40 30.75 -8.80
N HIS A 403 -0.29 30.45 -7.51
CA HIS A 403 1.00 30.35 -6.82
C HIS A 403 1.90 29.25 -7.37
N TYR A 404 1.32 28.09 -7.72
CA TYR A 404 2.07 26.92 -8.19
C TYR A 404 2.03 26.73 -9.72
N GLY A 405 1.34 27.61 -10.47
CA GLY A 405 1.21 27.51 -11.92
C GLY A 405 0.44 26.26 -12.37
N LEU A 406 -0.62 25.89 -11.66
CA LEU A 406 -1.41 24.68 -11.92
C LEU A 406 -2.53 24.96 -12.95
N PRO A 407 -3.04 23.92 -13.64
CA PRO A 407 -4.21 24.05 -14.49
C PRO A 407 -5.45 24.48 -13.70
N HIS A 408 -6.23 25.39 -14.29
CA HIS A 408 -7.49 25.84 -13.73
C HIS A 408 -8.56 24.75 -13.74
N LYS A 409 -9.17 24.53 -12.58
CA LYS A 409 -10.27 23.57 -12.40
C LYS A 409 -11.62 24.22 -12.63
N ASN A 410 -12.63 23.39 -12.89
CA ASN A 410 -14.02 23.83 -12.84
C ASN A 410 -14.46 23.92 -11.37
N LEU A 411 -14.51 25.12 -10.83
CA LEU A 411 -14.93 25.36 -9.44
C LEU A 411 -16.43 25.64 -9.39
N ILE A 412 -17.20 24.69 -8.86
CA ILE A 412 -18.65 24.78 -8.79
C ILE A 412 -19.03 25.28 -7.40
N ALA A 413 -19.73 26.42 -7.33
CA ALA A 413 -20.40 26.87 -6.13
C ALA A 413 -21.54 25.88 -5.82
N TYR A 414 -21.21 24.78 -5.15
CA TYR A 414 -22.10 23.64 -4.93
C TYR A 414 -22.87 23.83 -3.62
N GLY A 415 -22.17 24.06 -2.52
CA GLY A 415 -22.74 24.02 -1.17
C GLY A 415 -22.33 22.75 -0.42
N TYR A 416 -23.09 22.34 0.59
CA TYR A 416 -22.76 21.16 1.40
C TYR A 416 -24.01 20.30 1.61
N GLY A 417 -24.27 19.35 0.71
CA GLY A 417 -25.50 18.54 0.71
C GLY A 417 -25.75 17.76 2.01
N PHE A 418 -24.70 17.28 2.67
CA PHE A 418 -24.85 16.67 4.00
C PHE A 418 -25.40 17.67 5.03
N MET A 419 -24.90 18.92 5.04
CA MET A 419 -25.43 19.98 5.90
C MET A 419 -26.90 20.30 5.58
N ASP A 420 -27.29 20.34 4.31
CA ASP A 420 -28.67 20.58 3.91
C ASP A 420 -29.62 19.54 4.50
N GLY A 421 -29.21 18.26 4.47
CA GLY A 421 -29.93 17.18 5.13
C GLY A 421 -30.03 17.37 6.65
N LEU A 422 -28.94 17.78 7.30
CA LEU A 422 -28.93 18.04 8.74
C LEU A 422 -29.83 19.21 9.13
N ILE A 423 -29.79 20.33 8.40
CA ILE A 423 -30.66 21.50 8.63
C ILE A 423 -32.12 21.07 8.54
N LYS A 424 -32.47 20.28 7.52
CA LYS A 424 -33.83 19.78 7.35
C LYS A 424 -34.27 18.92 8.55
N ILE A 425 -33.45 17.96 8.97
CA ILE A 425 -33.74 17.11 10.14
C ILE A 425 -33.92 18.00 11.39
N CYS A 426 -32.96 18.89 11.64
CA CYS A 426 -32.95 19.71 12.86
C CYS A 426 -34.11 20.69 12.92
N SER A 427 -34.61 21.16 11.77
CA SER A 427 -35.78 22.04 11.71
C SER A 427 -37.11 21.36 12.08
N THR A 428 -37.15 20.03 12.11
CA THR A 428 -38.37 19.24 12.31
C THR A 428 -38.35 18.34 13.55
N ASP A 429 -37.17 18.02 14.08
CA ASP A 429 -37.02 17.11 15.22
C ASP A 429 -37.09 17.91 16.56
N PRO A 430 -38.08 17.64 17.42
CA PRO A 430 -38.24 18.36 18.68
C PRO A 430 -37.17 17.99 19.73
N THR A 431 -36.37 16.94 19.50
CA THR A 431 -35.32 16.47 20.42
C THR A 431 -33.99 17.21 20.22
N ILE A 432 -33.90 18.10 19.24
CA ILE A 432 -32.69 18.85 18.94
C ILE A 432 -32.34 19.78 20.09
N ALA A 433 -31.09 19.67 20.54
CA ALA A 433 -30.55 20.39 21.69
C ALA A 433 -31.41 20.34 22.96
N SER A 434 -32.16 19.24 23.13
CA SER A 434 -33.00 19.00 24.31
C SER A 434 -32.33 18.10 25.36
N GLY A 435 -31.11 17.62 25.11
CA GLY A 435 -30.40 16.70 25.98
C GLY A 435 -29.92 17.35 27.27
N ASP A 436 -29.84 16.57 28.34
CA ASP A 436 -29.26 16.92 29.64
C ASP A 436 -27.73 16.69 29.68
N PHE A 437 -27.08 16.77 28.52
CA PHE A 437 -25.67 16.48 28.36
C PHE A 437 -24.94 17.43 27.42
N ILE A 438 -23.63 17.53 27.63
CA ILE A 438 -22.65 18.22 26.79
C ILE A 438 -21.88 17.15 26.02
N LEU A 439 -21.73 17.32 24.71
CA LEU A 439 -20.91 16.44 23.89
C LEU A 439 -19.50 17.01 23.75
N LEU A 440 -18.51 16.29 24.28
CA LEU A 440 -17.09 16.54 24.03
C LEU A 440 -16.64 15.71 22.84
N ALA A 441 -16.39 16.36 21.70
CA ALA A 441 -16.04 15.74 20.42
C ALA A 441 -14.66 16.20 19.88
N PRO A 442 -13.55 15.71 20.43
CA PRO A 442 -12.20 16.06 19.98
C PRO A 442 -11.89 15.60 18.55
N SER A 443 -11.13 16.41 17.82
CA SER A 443 -10.51 16.04 16.54
C SER A 443 -9.36 15.02 16.71
N HIS A 444 -8.73 14.61 15.61
CA HIS A 444 -7.82 13.46 15.58
C HIS A 444 -6.33 13.79 15.39
N GLN A 445 -5.94 15.06 15.32
CA GLN A 445 -4.53 15.44 15.22
C GLN A 445 -3.78 15.13 16.51
N LYS A 446 -2.45 15.16 16.42
CA LYS A 446 -1.59 15.09 17.59
C LYS A 446 -1.87 16.29 18.50
N ASP A 447 -1.82 16.06 19.82
CA ASP A 447 -1.98 17.11 20.83
C ASP A 447 -3.40 17.74 20.82
N ASN A 448 -4.41 17.01 20.33
CA ASN A 448 -5.82 17.38 20.47
C ASN A 448 -6.26 17.38 21.96
N ILE A 449 -7.55 17.64 22.24
CA ILE A 449 -8.06 17.72 23.63
C ILE A 449 -7.71 16.47 24.45
N LEU A 450 -7.84 15.27 23.88
CA LEU A 450 -7.55 14.00 24.57
C LEU A 450 -6.09 13.88 25.00
N ASP A 451 -5.17 14.46 24.23
CA ASP A 451 -3.74 14.36 24.44
C ASP A 451 -3.18 15.49 25.32
N SER A 452 -3.84 16.66 25.34
CA SER A 452 -3.25 17.89 25.88
C SER A 452 -3.97 18.50 27.09
N CYS A 453 -5.29 18.31 27.23
CA CYS A 453 -6.05 18.99 28.28
C CYS A 453 -7.38 18.30 28.65
N LEU A 454 -7.47 16.98 28.50
CA LEU A 454 -8.72 16.24 28.70
C LEU A 454 -9.29 16.39 30.11
N GLU A 455 -8.45 16.23 31.13
CA GLU A 455 -8.87 16.21 32.52
C GLU A 455 -9.45 17.57 32.97
N PRO A 456 -8.74 18.72 32.80
CA PRO A 456 -9.32 20.03 33.09
C PRO A 456 -10.61 20.32 32.32
N VAL A 457 -10.70 19.89 31.05
CA VAL A 457 -11.91 20.09 30.24
C VAL A 457 -13.07 19.29 30.82
N ILE A 458 -12.88 18.01 31.16
CA ILE A 458 -13.95 17.19 31.76
C ILE A 458 -14.37 17.76 33.11
N GLU A 459 -13.43 18.16 33.97
CA GLU A 459 -13.73 18.75 35.28
C GLU A 459 -14.55 20.04 35.16
N GLY A 460 -14.15 20.94 34.26
CA GLY A 460 -14.87 22.17 33.99
C GLY A 460 -16.27 21.94 33.40
N LEU A 461 -16.44 20.93 32.55
CA LEU A 461 -17.75 20.59 32.01
C LEU A 461 -18.68 19.98 33.05
N LYS A 462 -18.15 19.09 33.91
CA LYS A 462 -18.93 18.46 34.99
C LYS A 462 -19.48 19.45 36.02
N SER A 463 -18.75 20.53 36.29
CA SER A 463 -19.18 21.55 37.26
C SER A 463 -20.47 22.27 36.84
N THR A 464 -20.83 22.22 35.55
CA THR A 464 -22.10 22.78 35.03
C THR A 464 -23.35 21.99 35.45
N GLY A 465 -23.18 20.76 35.95
CA GLY A 465 -24.27 19.85 36.32
C GLY A 465 -24.83 19.00 35.16
N TYR A 466 -24.33 19.20 33.94
CA TYR A 466 -24.67 18.36 32.78
C TYR A 466 -23.83 17.08 32.76
N LYS A 467 -24.36 16.00 32.17
CA LYS A 467 -23.55 14.83 31.83
C LYS A 467 -22.58 15.18 30.69
N VAL A 468 -21.42 14.56 30.65
CA VAL A 468 -20.43 14.74 29.58
C VAL A 468 -20.36 13.47 28.75
N ILE A 469 -20.71 13.54 27.48
CA ILE A 469 -20.47 12.45 26.54
C ILE A 469 -19.13 12.71 25.86
N LEU A 470 -18.15 11.84 26.07
CA LEU A 470 -16.86 11.87 25.40
C LEU A 470 -16.92 11.00 24.13
N ARG A 471 -16.94 11.65 22.96
CA ARG A 471 -17.06 11.03 21.65
C ARG A 471 -15.89 11.45 20.74
N PRO A 472 -14.75 10.74 20.77
CA PRO A 472 -13.59 11.13 19.99
C PRO A 472 -13.78 10.86 18.49
N HIS A 473 -13.02 11.52 17.63
CA HIS A 473 -13.06 11.24 16.20
C HIS A 473 -12.69 9.76 15.88
N PRO A 474 -13.37 9.08 14.93
CA PRO A 474 -13.12 7.66 14.61
C PRO A 474 -11.65 7.34 14.29
N GLN A 475 -11.01 8.22 13.53
CA GLN A 475 -9.58 8.10 13.17
C GLN A 475 -8.65 8.09 14.40
N TYR A 476 -9.02 8.76 15.49
CA TYR A 476 -8.24 8.72 16.74
C TYR A 476 -8.32 7.33 17.38
N ILE A 477 -9.53 6.75 17.48
CA ILE A 477 -9.72 5.39 18.01
C ILE A 477 -8.94 4.37 17.19
N ARG A 478 -9.00 4.47 15.85
CA ARG A 478 -8.28 3.58 14.94
C ARG A 478 -6.76 3.69 15.11
N ARG A 479 -6.24 4.91 15.28
CA ARG A 479 -4.79 5.18 15.38
C ARG A 479 -4.22 4.88 16.77
N TYR A 480 -5.02 5.06 17.82
CA TYR A 480 -4.58 4.96 19.20
C TYR A 480 -5.52 4.11 20.08
N PRO A 481 -5.79 2.83 19.71
CA PRO A 481 -6.77 2.00 20.40
C PRO A 481 -6.44 1.80 21.89
N ASP A 482 -5.15 1.65 22.24
CA ASP A 482 -4.73 1.46 23.63
C ASP A 482 -4.74 2.74 24.45
N LYS A 483 -4.59 3.92 23.82
CA LYS A 483 -4.83 5.19 24.51
C LYS A 483 -6.32 5.34 24.81
N TRP A 484 -7.17 5.08 23.82
CA TRP A 484 -8.62 5.16 24.01
C TRP A 484 -9.11 4.22 25.10
N LYS A 485 -8.69 2.95 25.09
CA LYS A 485 -9.03 1.99 26.17
C LYS A 485 -8.69 2.50 27.57
N ARG A 486 -7.52 3.14 27.73
CA ARG A 486 -7.10 3.72 29.01
C ARG A 486 -7.99 4.89 29.42
N ILE A 487 -8.26 5.81 28.49
CA ILE A 487 -9.17 6.94 28.72
C ILE A 487 -10.57 6.44 29.09
N SER A 488 -11.14 5.50 28.34
CA SER A 488 -12.45 4.93 28.64
C SER A 488 -12.48 4.25 30.01
N ALA A 489 -11.43 3.50 30.36
CA ALA A 489 -11.34 2.87 31.68
C ALA A 489 -11.25 3.91 32.82
N GLN A 490 -10.49 5.00 32.62
CA GLN A 490 -10.32 6.08 33.59
C GLN A 490 -11.68 6.70 33.98
N TYR A 491 -12.59 6.87 33.03
CA TYR A 491 -13.89 7.49 33.27
C TYR A 491 -15.04 6.50 33.46
N SER A 492 -14.80 5.18 33.39
CA SER A 492 -15.85 4.16 33.46
C SER A 492 -16.62 4.12 34.80
N SER A 493 -16.02 4.59 35.88
CA SER A 493 -16.63 4.66 37.22
C SER A 493 -17.30 6.01 37.52
N ASP A 494 -17.18 6.99 36.61
CA ASP A 494 -17.75 8.32 36.80
C ASP A 494 -19.17 8.38 36.19
N PRO A 495 -20.23 8.48 37.01
CA PRO A 495 -21.60 8.46 36.50
C PRO A 495 -21.98 9.70 35.68
N GLN A 496 -21.16 10.76 35.71
CA GLN A 496 -21.37 11.96 34.89
C GLN A 496 -20.67 11.90 33.54
N VAL A 497 -19.78 10.92 33.30
CA VAL A 497 -19.03 10.81 32.05
C VAL A 497 -19.40 9.54 31.31
N ILE A 498 -19.82 9.69 30.06
CA ILE A 498 -20.20 8.58 29.18
C ILE A 498 -19.21 8.55 28.01
N THR A 499 -18.55 7.42 27.78
CA THR A 499 -17.66 7.27 26.62
C THR A 499 -18.43 6.66 25.46
N GLU A 500 -18.38 7.29 24.28
CA GLU A 500 -19.06 6.82 23.06
C GLU A 500 -18.03 6.48 21.98
N SER A 501 -18.04 5.23 21.50
CA SER A 501 -17.14 4.75 20.44
C SER A 501 -17.87 4.17 19.23
N ASP A 502 -19.21 4.17 19.26
CA ASP A 502 -20.04 3.82 18.09
C ASP A 502 -20.37 5.11 17.32
N PHE A 503 -20.06 5.11 16.03
CA PHE A 503 -20.25 6.26 15.14
C PHE A 503 -21.32 6.01 14.08
N SER A 504 -22.08 4.93 14.22
CA SER A 504 -23.18 4.58 13.31
C SER A 504 -24.33 5.60 13.37
N SER A 505 -24.53 6.24 14.52
CA SER A 505 -25.51 7.31 14.73
C SER A 505 -24.84 8.64 15.05
N ASN A 506 -25.44 9.75 14.60
CA ASN A 506 -25.04 11.11 14.95
C ASN A 506 -26.02 11.78 15.93
N THR A 507 -26.94 11.04 16.53
CA THR A 507 -27.99 11.58 17.41
C THR A 507 -27.41 12.35 18.59
N SER A 508 -26.36 11.83 19.24
CA SER A 508 -25.72 12.50 20.38
C SER A 508 -25.13 13.86 20.03
N ILE A 509 -24.75 14.10 18.76
CA ILE A 509 -24.24 15.40 18.30
C ILE A 509 -25.36 16.44 18.36
N TYR A 510 -26.49 16.18 17.73
CA TYR A 510 -27.53 17.20 17.57
C TYR A 510 -28.48 17.31 18.76
N GLN A 511 -28.55 16.30 19.63
CA GLN A 511 -29.31 16.36 20.88
C GLN A 511 -28.55 17.05 22.02
N ALA A 512 -27.22 17.19 21.92
CA ALA A 512 -26.42 17.82 22.95
C ALA A 512 -26.89 19.26 23.22
N ALA A 513 -26.93 19.65 24.50
CA ALA A 513 -27.21 21.04 24.89
C ALA A 513 -26.10 22.00 24.44
N LEU A 514 -24.87 21.47 24.38
CA LEU A 514 -23.67 22.14 23.91
C LEU A 514 -22.71 21.10 23.30
N VAL A 515 -22.10 21.46 22.18
CA VAL A 515 -20.95 20.72 21.62
C VAL A 515 -19.66 21.44 21.98
N VAL A 516 -18.69 20.67 22.42
CA VAL A 516 -17.34 21.11 22.77
C VAL A 516 -16.36 20.38 21.88
N THR A 517 -15.54 21.12 21.15
CA THR A 517 -14.57 20.55 20.22
C THR A 517 -13.33 21.44 20.15
N ASP A 518 -12.40 21.11 19.26
CA ASP A 518 -11.22 21.91 18.95
C ASP A 518 -11.18 22.31 17.47
N TRP A 519 -10.58 21.48 16.61
CA TRP A 519 -10.39 21.75 15.17
C TRP A 519 -11.19 20.77 14.31
N SER A 520 -12.41 20.44 14.73
CA SER A 520 -13.28 19.48 14.06
C SER A 520 -14.43 20.17 13.31
N ASN A 521 -14.72 19.70 12.10
CA ASN A 521 -15.90 20.12 11.32
C ASN A 521 -17.22 19.90 12.07
N ILE A 522 -17.26 19.01 13.07
CA ILE A 522 -18.47 18.73 13.85
C ILE A 522 -19.02 19.97 14.56
N GLY A 523 -18.14 20.93 14.92
CA GLY A 523 -18.57 22.21 15.48
C GLY A 523 -19.40 22.99 14.48
N TYR A 524 -18.93 23.12 13.24
CA TYR A 524 -19.68 23.81 12.18
C TYR A 524 -20.98 23.07 11.85
N GLU A 525 -20.92 21.73 11.73
CA GLU A 525 -22.10 20.90 11.47
C GLU A 525 -23.17 21.06 12.54
N TYR A 526 -22.80 20.98 13.83
CA TYR A 526 -23.73 21.21 14.93
C TYR A 526 -24.29 22.64 14.89
N SER A 527 -23.41 23.64 14.81
CA SER A 527 -23.81 25.04 14.93
C SER A 527 -24.74 25.47 13.80
N PHE A 528 -24.40 25.16 12.56
CA PHE A 528 -25.16 25.59 11.40
C PHE A 528 -26.47 24.84 11.20
N SER A 529 -26.53 23.57 11.62
CA SER A 529 -27.77 22.78 11.54
C SER A 529 -28.75 23.10 12.67
N THR A 530 -28.26 23.34 13.89
CA THR A 530 -29.10 23.58 15.08
C THR A 530 -29.29 25.07 15.40
N LEU A 531 -28.52 25.95 14.77
CA LEU A 531 -28.42 27.39 15.09
C LEU A 531 -28.03 27.65 16.55
N ARG A 532 -27.16 26.80 17.11
CA ARG A 532 -26.64 26.91 18.48
C ARG A 532 -25.14 27.13 18.52
N PRO A 533 -24.63 27.78 19.57
CA PRO A 533 -23.20 28.03 19.65
C PRO A 533 -22.41 26.79 20.06
N VAL A 534 -21.11 26.85 19.81
CA VAL A 534 -20.14 25.80 20.11
C VAL A 534 -19.06 26.33 21.04
N MET A 535 -18.51 25.47 21.90
CA MET A 535 -17.28 25.78 22.63
C MET A 535 -16.09 25.18 21.90
N PHE A 536 -15.11 26.02 21.57
CA PHE A 536 -13.86 25.60 20.94
C PHE A 536 -12.71 25.68 21.93
N ILE A 537 -12.06 24.56 22.21
CA ILE A 537 -10.84 24.50 23.02
C ILE A 537 -9.64 24.74 22.11
N ASN A 538 -8.84 25.77 22.40
CA ASN A 538 -7.62 26.08 21.65
C ASN A 538 -6.50 25.07 21.97
N THR A 539 -6.47 23.98 21.22
CA THR A 539 -5.34 23.05 21.12
C THR A 539 -4.40 23.47 19.98
N PRO A 540 -3.17 22.92 19.88
CA PRO A 540 -2.35 23.09 18.70
C PRO A 540 -3.14 22.86 17.40
N MET A 541 -2.99 23.78 16.45
CA MET A 541 -3.80 23.79 15.22
C MET A 541 -3.69 22.47 14.46
N LYS A 542 -4.82 21.98 13.97
CA LYS A 542 -4.86 20.89 13.00
C LYS A 542 -4.32 21.41 11.67
N VAL A 543 -3.04 21.13 11.39
CA VAL A 543 -2.39 21.50 10.12
C VAL A 543 -1.90 20.22 9.45
N ILE A 544 -2.44 19.93 8.26
CA ILE A 544 -2.00 18.79 7.43
C ILE A 544 -1.02 19.28 6.37
N ASN A 545 -1.26 20.45 5.80
CA ASN A 545 -0.31 21.13 4.91
C ASN A 545 0.41 22.27 5.66
N PRO A 546 1.70 22.14 6.00
CA PRO A 546 2.44 23.21 6.65
C PRO A 546 2.63 24.46 5.76
N ASP A 547 2.52 24.29 4.44
CA ASP A 547 2.78 25.33 3.44
C ASP A 547 1.52 26.17 3.14
N TYR A 548 0.44 25.99 3.90
CA TYR A 548 -0.84 26.63 3.62
C TYR A 548 -0.77 28.17 3.58
N LYS A 549 0.22 28.77 4.24
CA LYS A 549 0.42 30.23 4.27
C LYS A 549 1.01 30.78 2.97
N GLU A 550 1.60 29.94 2.12
CA GLU A 550 2.31 30.38 0.91
C GLU A 550 1.38 31.06 -0.11
N ILE A 551 0.10 30.68 -0.14
CA ILE A 551 -0.89 31.21 -1.09
C ILE A 551 -1.55 32.53 -0.64
N GLY A 552 -1.24 33.01 0.57
CA GLY A 552 -1.75 34.30 1.07
C GLY A 552 -3.26 34.36 1.42
N VAL A 553 -3.99 33.25 1.34
CA VAL A 553 -5.41 33.16 1.74
C VAL A 553 -5.51 32.67 3.19
N VAL A 554 -6.27 33.37 4.01
CA VAL A 554 -6.48 33.01 5.44
C VAL A 554 -7.53 31.89 5.53
N PRO A 555 -7.21 30.73 6.15
CA PRO A 555 -8.16 29.66 6.36
C PRO A 555 -9.42 30.12 7.12
N ILE A 556 -10.60 29.71 6.64
CA ILE A 556 -11.88 30.05 7.28
C ILE A 556 -11.96 29.59 8.74
N ASP A 557 -11.26 28.50 9.08
CA ASP A 557 -11.23 27.93 10.43
C ASP A 557 -10.69 28.90 11.48
N LEU A 558 -9.87 29.89 11.08
CA LEU A 558 -9.27 30.85 11.99
C LEU A 558 -10.21 32.00 12.35
N SER A 559 -11.21 32.31 11.53
CA SER A 559 -12.14 33.39 11.77
C SER A 559 -13.50 32.89 12.27
N LEU A 560 -14.01 31.81 11.66
CA LEU A 560 -15.40 31.41 11.81
C LEU A 560 -15.75 30.95 13.23
N ARG A 561 -14.79 30.35 13.95
CA ARG A 561 -14.99 29.82 15.31
C ARG A 561 -15.49 30.90 16.29
N SER A 562 -14.90 32.09 16.23
CA SER A 562 -15.28 33.24 17.06
C SER A 562 -16.67 33.80 16.75
N GLU A 563 -17.18 33.56 15.53
CA GLU A 563 -18.49 34.08 15.10
C GLU A 563 -19.66 33.21 15.57
N ILE A 564 -19.39 31.94 15.86
CA ILE A 564 -20.39 30.92 16.20
C ILE A 564 -20.18 30.29 17.58
N GLY A 565 -19.20 30.77 18.35
CA GLY A 565 -18.81 30.12 19.59
C GLY A 565 -17.79 30.88 20.41
N ILE A 566 -17.44 30.29 21.57
CA ILE A 566 -16.40 30.80 22.47
C ILE A 566 -15.13 29.97 22.28
N GLU A 567 -13.99 30.66 22.18
CA GLU A 567 -12.66 30.04 22.11
C GLU A 567 -11.97 30.09 23.47
N VAL A 568 -11.76 28.92 24.09
CA VAL A 568 -11.14 28.76 25.41
C VAL A 568 -9.65 28.51 25.24
N THR A 569 -8.80 29.34 25.85
CA THR A 569 -7.35 29.37 25.56
C THR A 569 -6.48 28.87 26.71
N GLY A 570 -6.78 29.23 27.95
CA GLY A 570 -6.03 28.82 29.13
C GLY A 570 -6.28 27.36 29.52
N ARG A 571 -7.38 26.75 29.05
CA ARG A 571 -7.72 25.32 29.21
C ARG A 571 -7.76 24.85 30.66
N SER A 572 -7.97 25.76 31.61
CA SER A 572 -8.23 25.41 33.01
C SER A 572 -9.67 24.96 33.19
N ALA A 573 -9.94 24.17 34.24
CA ALA A 573 -11.31 23.75 34.56
C ALA A 573 -12.24 24.95 34.79
N ASP A 574 -11.74 26.01 35.45
CA ASP A 574 -12.52 27.22 35.73
C ASP A 574 -12.92 27.97 34.44
N GLU A 575 -11.99 28.15 33.50
CA GLU A 575 -12.28 28.84 32.23
C GLU A 575 -13.24 28.02 31.36
N VAL A 576 -13.08 26.69 31.35
CA VAL A 576 -13.99 25.77 30.66
C VAL A 576 -15.39 25.85 31.27
N ALA A 577 -15.49 25.86 32.60
CA ALA A 577 -16.76 25.96 33.31
C ALA A 577 -17.44 27.30 33.00
N GLU A 578 -16.74 28.42 33.13
CA GLU A 578 -17.26 29.76 32.86
C GLU A 578 -17.78 29.87 31.42
N ALA A 579 -17.00 29.40 30.44
CA ALA A 579 -17.40 29.41 29.04
C ALA A 579 -18.62 28.51 28.77
N ALA A 580 -18.68 27.32 29.36
CA ALA A 580 -19.81 26.41 29.21
C ALA A 580 -21.08 26.98 29.84
N GLU A 581 -21.00 27.52 31.07
CA GLU A 581 -22.12 28.20 31.71
C GLU A 581 -22.62 29.38 30.88
N LYS A 582 -21.70 30.17 30.34
CA LYS A 582 -22.03 31.31 29.48
C LYS A 582 -22.75 30.87 28.21
N LEU A 583 -22.33 29.79 27.56
CA LEU A 583 -22.98 29.27 26.36
C LEU A 583 -24.33 28.61 26.63
N LEU A 584 -24.50 27.97 27.80
CA LEU A 584 -25.71 27.25 28.17
C LEU A 584 -26.80 28.17 28.76
N LYS A 585 -26.41 29.14 29.60
CA LYS A 585 -27.34 29.94 30.40
C LYS A 585 -27.57 31.34 29.84
N THR A 586 -26.56 31.94 29.21
CA THR A 586 -26.68 33.27 28.59
C THR A 586 -26.87 33.15 27.09
N LYS A 587 -27.81 33.91 26.52
CA LYS A 587 -28.05 33.99 25.06
C LYS A 587 -26.94 34.80 24.36
N CYS A 588 -25.67 34.41 24.54
CA CYS A 588 -24.51 35.13 24.01
C CYS A 588 -24.41 35.09 22.49
N PHE A 589 -25.03 34.09 21.85
CA PHE A 589 -25.14 33.97 20.41
C PHE A 589 -26.61 33.82 20.04
N SER A 590 -27.07 34.62 19.08
CA SER A 590 -28.43 34.51 18.55
C SER A 590 -28.48 33.52 17.38
N ALA A 591 -29.61 32.84 17.21
CA ALA A 591 -29.84 31.98 16.05
C ALA A 591 -29.71 32.77 14.71
N GLU A 592 -30.09 34.05 14.70
CA GLU A 592 -29.94 34.92 13.53
C GLU A 592 -28.47 35.19 13.19
N GLN A 593 -27.62 35.47 14.19
CA GLN A 593 -26.19 35.64 14.00
C GLN A 593 -25.56 34.38 13.39
N ILE A 594 -25.88 33.21 13.94
CA ILE A 594 -25.34 31.92 13.46
C ILE A 594 -25.85 31.63 12.05
N SER A 595 -27.13 31.90 11.75
CA SER A 595 -27.68 31.74 10.40
C SER A 595 -26.96 32.65 9.39
N LYS A 596 -26.67 33.90 9.73
CA LYS A 596 -25.92 34.81 8.85
C LYS A 596 -24.49 34.30 8.60
N ALA A 597 -23.81 33.80 9.63
CA ALA A 597 -22.50 33.20 9.48
C ALA A 597 -22.54 31.95 8.56
N ARG A 598 -23.57 31.10 8.71
CA ARG A 598 -23.82 29.95 7.84
C ARG A 598 -24.02 30.37 6.39
N ASP A 599 -24.98 31.25 6.15
CA ASP A 599 -25.40 31.62 4.79
C ASP A 599 -24.31 32.42 4.05
N ARG A 600 -23.38 33.06 4.77
CA ARG A 600 -22.16 33.65 4.21
C ARG A 600 -21.10 32.61 3.87
N SER A 601 -20.98 31.55 4.69
CA SER A 601 -19.89 30.57 4.58
C SER A 601 -20.21 29.41 3.64
N LEU A 602 -21.49 29.15 3.36
CA LEU A 602 -21.96 28.06 2.51
C LEU A 602 -22.74 28.57 1.31
N PHE A 603 -22.46 27.98 0.14
CA PHE A 603 -23.29 28.18 -1.04
C PHE A 603 -24.58 27.36 -0.98
N ASN A 604 -25.62 27.87 -1.65
CA ASN A 604 -26.86 27.15 -1.97
C ASN A 604 -27.47 26.32 -0.82
N VAL A 605 -27.46 26.85 0.40
CA VAL A 605 -28.04 26.16 1.56
C VAL A 605 -29.47 25.70 1.26
N GLY A 606 -29.72 24.41 1.43
CA GLY A 606 -30.98 23.71 1.12
C GLY A 606 -31.15 23.28 -0.34
N LYS A 607 -30.19 23.57 -1.23
CA LYS A 607 -30.24 23.30 -2.68
C LYS A 607 -28.93 22.74 -3.25
N SER A 608 -27.98 22.32 -2.40
CA SER A 608 -26.65 21.91 -2.87
C SER A 608 -26.74 20.75 -3.87
N ASP A 609 -27.49 19.70 -3.52
CA ASP A 609 -27.65 18.50 -4.36
C ASP A 609 -28.36 18.76 -5.69
N GLU A 610 -29.28 19.73 -5.73
CA GLU A 610 -29.90 20.19 -6.98
C GLU A 610 -28.86 20.83 -7.91
N VAL A 611 -27.98 21.68 -7.38
CA VAL A 611 -26.92 22.34 -8.14
C VAL A 611 -25.93 21.31 -8.68
N GLY A 612 -25.44 20.41 -7.83
CA GLY A 612 -24.51 19.34 -8.24
C GLY A 612 -25.14 18.39 -9.26
N GLY A 613 -26.42 18.05 -9.06
CA GLY A 613 -27.15 17.16 -9.97
C GLY A 613 -27.37 17.79 -11.34
N LYS A 614 -27.80 19.06 -11.39
CA LYS A 614 -27.92 19.82 -12.64
C LYS A 614 -26.59 19.92 -13.37
N TYR A 615 -25.49 20.16 -12.65
CA TYR A 615 -24.16 20.17 -13.22
C TYR A 615 -23.84 18.82 -13.90
N ILE A 616 -23.95 17.71 -13.17
CA ILE A 616 -23.65 16.37 -13.71
C ILE A 616 -24.52 16.05 -14.94
N LEU A 617 -25.82 16.28 -14.87
CA LEU A 617 -26.73 16.01 -15.99
C LEU A 617 -26.40 16.87 -17.21
N SER A 618 -26.05 18.14 -17.02
CA SER A 618 -25.62 19.02 -18.12
C SER A 618 -24.34 18.52 -18.78
N ARG A 619 -23.34 18.08 -17.99
CA ARG A 619 -22.06 17.56 -18.48
C ARG A 619 -22.24 16.27 -19.27
N LEU A 620 -23.11 15.37 -18.80
CA LEU A 620 -23.44 14.14 -19.51
C LEU A 620 -24.15 14.39 -20.84
N SER A 621 -24.92 15.48 -20.96
CA SER A 621 -25.59 15.85 -22.22
C SER A 621 -24.65 16.47 -23.27
N GLN A 622 -23.54 17.08 -22.83
CA GLN A 622 -22.58 17.80 -23.70
C GLN A 622 -21.50 16.89 -24.29
N LYS A 623 -21.08 15.84 -23.58
CA LYS A 623 -20.08 14.87 -24.06
C LYS A 623 -20.72 13.84 -25.01
N LYS A 624 -20.96 14.24 -26.27
CA LYS A 624 -21.29 13.30 -27.37
C LYS A 624 -20.07 12.56 -27.87
#